data_AF-A0A158KKD3-F1
#
_entry.id   AF-A0A158KKD3-F1
#
_cell.length_a   1.000
_cell.length_b   1.000
_cell.length_c   1.000
_cell.angle_alpha   90.00
_cell.angle_beta   90.00
_cell.angle_gamma   90.00
#
_symmetry.space_group_name_H-M   'P 1'
#
loop_
_entity.id
_entity.type
_entity.pdbx_description
1 polymer ?
#
loop_
_entity_poly.entity_id
_entity_poly.type
_entity_poly.pdbx_seq_one_letter_code
_entity_poly.pdbx_strand_id
1 'polypeptide(L)'
;MSAAYKNIVRDHKLSHRLLQVFNVAPDLELACSRVADFVGERFMGDEGPLAAQMIESALDGYKRAKRNGDPHIAFMQGLFEPAKTLYARRYVARFGDKIAVWCPMVEAIPAFEARHSECQLEMVEERCPDEITERTAAFQLAARVLHGETFRRYFEEYDVAHRYDNSEAVGS
;
A
#
# COMPACT_ATOMS: atom_id res chain seq x y z
N MET A 1 -9.99 -6.43 12.64
CA MET A 1 -8.59 -6.58 12.20
C MET A 1 -8.45 -7.85 11.39
N SER A 2 -7.94 -7.73 10.18
CA SER A 2 -7.80 -8.85 9.25
C SER A 2 -6.63 -9.78 9.60
N ALA A 3 -6.63 -10.96 8.98
CA ALA A 3 -5.55 -11.93 9.13
C ALA A 3 -4.25 -11.43 8.49
N ALA A 4 -4.34 -10.88 7.27
CA ALA A 4 -3.19 -10.33 6.54
C ALA A 4 -2.45 -9.27 7.36
N TYR A 5 -3.19 -8.30 7.91
CA TYR A 5 -2.61 -7.26 8.75
C TYR A 5 -1.89 -7.83 9.98
N LYS A 6 -2.51 -8.77 10.69
CA LYS A 6 -1.90 -9.40 11.87
C LYS A 6 -0.64 -10.18 11.52
N ASN A 7 -0.65 -10.90 10.40
CA ASN A 7 0.51 -11.66 9.92
C ASN A 7 1.66 -10.70 9.56
N ILE A 8 1.40 -9.66 8.76
CA ILE A 8 2.39 -8.64 8.41
C ILE A 8 3.00 -8.00 9.67
N VAL A 9 2.15 -7.54 10.60
CA VAL A 9 2.62 -6.89 11.83
C VAL A 9 3.46 -7.83 12.70
N ARG A 10 3.07 -9.10 12.81
CA ARG A 10 3.81 -10.12 13.57
C ARG A 10 5.14 -10.45 12.91
N ASP A 11 5.10 -10.81 11.62
CA ASP A 11 6.25 -11.37 10.90
C ASP A 11 7.34 -10.31 10.67
N HIS A 12 6.93 -9.04 10.55
CA HIS A 12 7.83 -7.88 10.45
C HIS A 12 8.08 -7.17 11.80
N LYS A 13 7.63 -7.74 12.93
CA LYS A 13 7.87 -7.23 14.29
C LYS A 13 7.45 -5.75 14.50
N LEU A 14 6.35 -5.33 13.88
CA LEU A 14 5.92 -3.93 13.86
C LEU A 14 5.08 -3.52 15.10
N SER A 15 4.57 -4.48 15.88
CA SER A 15 3.58 -4.26 16.94
C SER A 15 3.97 -3.16 17.94
N HIS A 16 5.19 -3.20 18.47
CA HIS A 16 5.63 -2.25 19.50
C HIS A 16 5.72 -0.80 18.96
N ARG A 17 6.13 -0.64 17.69
CA ARG A 17 6.22 0.68 17.04
C ARG A 17 4.82 1.24 16.77
N LEU A 18 3.91 0.38 16.32
CA LEU A 18 2.55 0.76 15.95
C LEU A 18 1.67 1.11 17.16
N LEU A 19 1.80 0.40 18.28
CA LEU A 19 1.07 0.71 19.52
C LEU A 19 1.28 2.15 19.99
N GLN A 20 2.47 2.71 19.79
CA GLN A 20 2.77 4.10 20.18
C GLN A 20 2.02 5.14 19.32
N VAL A 21 1.62 4.76 18.10
CA VAL A 21 0.88 5.62 17.17
C VAL A 21 -0.62 5.45 17.42
N PHE A 22 -1.11 4.22 17.48
CA PHE A 22 -2.55 3.93 17.48
C PHE A 22 -3.26 4.24 18.79
N ASN A 23 -2.54 4.29 19.90
CA ASN A 23 -3.09 4.81 21.16
C ASN A 23 -3.57 6.27 21.04
N VAL A 24 -3.03 7.02 20.08
CA VAL A 24 -3.38 8.44 19.85
C VAL A 24 -4.23 8.61 18.60
N ALA A 25 -4.02 7.78 17.58
CA ALA A 25 -4.71 7.85 16.29
C ALA A 25 -5.15 6.46 15.80
N PRO A 26 -6.28 5.92 16.30
CA PRO A 26 -6.77 4.58 15.95
C PRO A 26 -7.26 4.48 14.51
N ASP A 27 -7.60 5.60 13.86
CA ASP A 27 -7.93 5.65 12.44
C ASP A 27 -6.76 5.28 11.53
N LEU A 28 -5.52 5.54 11.96
CA LEU A 28 -4.31 5.11 11.24
C LEU A 28 -4.14 3.58 11.27
N GLU A 29 -4.56 2.92 12.35
CA GLU A 29 -4.57 1.45 12.43
C GLU A 29 -5.51 0.86 11.38
N LEU A 30 -6.70 1.46 11.24
CA LEU A 30 -7.68 1.06 10.24
C LEU A 30 -7.12 1.25 8.82
N ALA A 31 -6.41 2.35 8.55
CA ALA A 31 -5.75 2.57 7.27
C ALA A 31 -4.71 1.47 6.97
N CYS A 32 -3.85 1.13 7.92
CA CYS A 32 -2.88 0.04 7.76
C CYS A 32 -3.56 -1.32 7.52
N SER A 33 -4.62 -1.63 8.29
CA SER A 33 -5.36 -2.89 8.10
C SER A 33 -5.94 -2.99 6.70
N ARG A 34 -6.50 -1.90 6.17
CA ARG A 34 -7.12 -1.90 4.83
C ARG A 34 -6.10 -1.93 3.70
N VAL A 35 -4.95 -1.28 3.87
CA VAL A 35 -3.81 -1.43 2.93
C VAL A 35 -3.36 -2.88 2.90
N ALA A 36 -3.17 -3.52 4.05
CA ALA A 36 -2.81 -4.93 4.14
C ALA A 36 -3.86 -5.86 3.51
N ASP A 37 -5.15 -5.55 3.66
CA ASP A 37 -6.23 -6.32 3.03
C ASP A 37 -6.28 -6.20 1.52
N PHE A 38 -5.92 -5.02 1.01
CA PHE A 38 -5.90 -4.78 -0.42
C PHE A 38 -4.66 -5.37 -1.10
N VAL A 39 -3.48 -5.17 -0.49
CA VAL A 39 -2.18 -5.57 -1.05
C VAL A 39 -1.85 -7.03 -0.77
N GLY A 40 -2.30 -7.57 0.37
CA GLY A 40 -2.00 -8.93 0.78
C GLY A 40 -0.56 -9.13 1.28
N GLU A 41 -0.21 -10.38 1.56
CA GLU A 41 1.08 -10.77 2.15
C GLU A 41 2.15 -11.10 1.08
N ARG A 42 1.73 -11.41 -0.15
CA ARG A 42 2.60 -12.00 -1.18
C ARG A 42 3.14 -11.02 -2.21
N PHE A 43 2.49 -9.86 -2.38
CA PHE A 43 2.95 -8.89 -3.36
C PHE A 43 4.25 -8.24 -2.88
N MET A 44 5.30 -8.35 -3.68
CA MET A 44 6.65 -7.93 -3.30
C MET A 44 6.95 -6.51 -3.79
N GLY A 45 7.36 -5.66 -2.86
CA GLY A 45 8.07 -4.43 -3.15
C GLY A 45 9.57 -4.68 -3.30
N ASP A 46 10.39 -3.68 -3.03
CA ASP A 46 11.85 -3.75 -3.28
C ASP A 46 12.61 -4.53 -2.20
N GLU A 47 12.22 -4.36 -0.94
CA GLU A 47 12.91 -4.94 0.22
C GLU A 47 12.14 -6.10 0.89
N GLY A 48 11.00 -6.52 0.34
CA GLY A 48 10.09 -7.48 0.98
C GLY A 48 8.62 -7.31 0.55
N PRO A 49 7.66 -7.87 1.32
CA PRO A 49 6.24 -7.64 1.10
C PRO A 49 5.90 -6.14 1.09
N LEU A 50 5.19 -5.68 0.06
CA LEU A 50 4.89 -4.26 -0.14
C LEU A 50 4.08 -3.68 1.02
N ALA A 51 3.08 -4.41 1.53
CA ALA A 51 2.27 -3.95 2.65
C ALA A 51 3.10 -3.69 3.92
N ALA A 52 4.17 -4.47 4.15
CA ALA A 52 5.08 -4.24 5.27
C ALA A 52 5.89 -2.96 5.05
N GLN A 53 6.46 -2.76 3.85
CA GLN A 53 7.21 -1.56 3.49
C GLN A 53 6.38 -0.28 3.62
N MET A 54 5.10 -0.35 3.23
CA MET A 54 4.17 0.78 3.39
C MET A 54 3.98 1.16 4.86
N ILE A 55 3.80 0.18 5.74
CA ILE A 55 3.64 0.43 7.18
C ILE A 55 4.96 0.94 7.79
N GLU A 56 6.11 0.42 7.34
CA GLU A 56 7.43 0.87 7.79
C GLU A 56 7.71 2.33 7.37
N SER A 57 7.44 2.69 6.11
CA SER A 57 7.57 4.08 5.63
C SER A 57 6.63 5.02 6.41
N ALA A 58 5.40 4.59 6.70
CA ALA A 58 4.47 5.35 7.53
C ALA A 58 5.03 5.64 8.93
N LEU A 59 5.61 4.63 9.59
CA LEU A 59 6.23 4.78 10.91
C LEU A 59 7.45 5.71 10.87
N ASP A 60 8.24 5.66 9.81
CA ASP A 60 9.40 6.52 9.63
C ASP A 60 8.99 7.98 9.38
N GLY A 61 7.96 8.20 8.55
CA GLY A 61 7.31 9.49 8.36
C GLY A 61 6.83 10.10 9.68
N TYR A 62 6.06 9.34 10.45
CA TYR A 62 5.55 9.76 11.77
C TYR A 62 6.68 10.13 12.73
N LYS A 63 7.73 9.29 12.82
CA LYS A 63 8.87 9.54 13.70
C LYS A 63 9.62 10.82 13.32
N ARG A 64 9.82 11.09 12.03
CA ARG A 64 10.47 12.31 11.53
C ARG A 64 9.64 13.56 11.86
N ALA A 65 8.33 13.51 11.70
CA ALA A 65 7.44 14.65 11.89
C ALA A 65 7.07 14.93 13.36
N LYS A 66 7.27 13.97 14.28
CA LYS A 66 6.88 14.07 15.70
C LYS A 66 7.32 15.35 16.43
N ARG A 67 8.42 15.99 16.02
CA ARG A 67 8.96 17.18 16.68
C ARG A 67 8.47 18.51 16.09
N ASN A 68 8.34 18.59 14.77
CA ASN A 68 8.24 19.87 14.05
C ASN A 68 7.17 19.89 12.95
N GLY A 69 6.32 18.87 12.85
CA GLY A 69 5.30 18.78 11.80
C GLY A 69 4.05 18.07 12.29
N ASP A 70 3.16 17.75 11.34
CA ASP A 70 2.00 16.92 11.60
C ASP A 70 2.36 15.44 11.42
N PRO A 71 2.48 14.67 12.52
CA PRO A 71 2.90 13.28 12.44
C PRO A 71 1.84 12.37 11.81
N HIS A 72 0.55 12.72 11.84
CA HIS A 72 -0.52 11.92 11.22
C HIS A 72 -0.53 12.09 9.71
N ILE A 73 -0.38 13.33 9.22
CA ILE A 73 -0.21 13.60 7.79
C ILE A 73 1.05 12.90 7.28
N ALA A 74 2.17 13.00 8.00
CA ALA A 74 3.42 12.35 7.61
C ALA A 74 3.32 10.81 7.62
N PHE A 75 2.55 10.23 8.55
CA PHE A 75 2.27 8.80 8.57
C PHE A 75 1.50 8.37 7.31
N MET A 76 0.43 9.08 6.96
CA MET A 76 -0.35 8.78 5.76
C MET A 76 0.48 8.99 4.49
N GLN A 77 1.34 10.00 4.46
CA GLN A 77 2.30 10.20 3.37
C GLN A 77 3.22 8.99 3.19
N GLY A 78 3.84 8.51 4.27
CA GLY A 78 4.69 7.31 4.19
C GLY A 78 3.89 6.05 3.84
N LEU A 79 2.65 5.93 4.32
CA LEU A 79 1.82 4.77 4.04
C LEU A 79 1.52 4.60 2.55
N PHE A 80 1.31 5.68 1.80
CA PHE A 80 0.96 5.62 0.38
C PHE A 80 2.15 5.89 -0.57
N GLU A 81 3.30 6.33 -0.07
CA GLU A 81 4.50 6.59 -0.88
C GLU A 81 4.94 5.36 -1.72
N PRO A 82 4.96 4.12 -1.19
CA PRO A 82 5.33 2.95 -1.99
C PRO A 82 4.25 2.47 -2.97
N ALA A 83 3.08 3.13 -3.06
CA ALA A 83 1.96 2.66 -3.89
C ALA A 83 2.33 2.55 -5.38
N LYS A 84 3.31 3.34 -5.85
CA LYS A 84 3.84 3.28 -7.22
C LYS A 84 4.31 1.88 -7.62
N THR A 85 4.77 1.08 -6.67
CA THR A 85 5.26 -0.28 -6.92
C THR A 85 4.16 -1.23 -7.42
N LEU A 86 2.89 -0.92 -7.16
CA LEU A 86 1.74 -1.64 -7.72
C LEU A 86 1.64 -1.51 -9.25
N TYR A 87 2.27 -0.48 -9.84
CA TYR A 87 2.25 -0.18 -11.28
C TYR A 87 3.61 -0.42 -11.95
N ALA A 88 4.68 -0.49 -11.17
CA ALA A 88 6.04 -0.77 -11.66
C ALA A 88 6.25 -2.24 -12.03
N ARG A 89 5.42 -3.15 -11.51
CA ARG A 89 5.52 -4.60 -11.74
C ARG A 89 4.14 -5.20 -11.98
N ARG A 90 4.08 -6.30 -12.72
CA ARG A 90 2.84 -7.08 -12.91
C ARG A 90 2.79 -8.24 -11.93
N TYR A 91 1.62 -8.46 -11.35
CA TYR A 91 1.33 -9.67 -10.60
C TYR A 91 0.45 -10.57 -11.44
N VAL A 92 0.91 -11.79 -11.71
CA VAL A 92 0.26 -12.69 -12.68
C VAL A 92 -0.01 -14.05 -12.09
N ALA A 93 -1.06 -14.69 -12.59
CA ALA A 93 -1.40 -16.08 -12.35
C ALA A 93 -1.24 -16.87 -13.65
N ARG A 94 -0.44 -17.95 -13.62
CA ARG A 94 -0.22 -18.85 -14.75
C ARG A 94 -0.82 -20.23 -14.54
N PHE A 95 -1.44 -20.74 -15.59
CA PHE A 95 -1.93 -22.12 -15.67
C PHE A 95 -1.69 -22.68 -17.07
N GLY A 96 -0.63 -23.48 -17.22
CA GLY A 96 -0.13 -23.88 -18.54
C GLY A 96 0.24 -22.64 -19.37
N ASP A 97 -0.32 -22.53 -20.58
CA ASP A 97 -0.08 -21.39 -21.48
C ASP A 97 -0.97 -20.17 -21.18
N LYS A 98 -1.90 -20.27 -20.22
CA LYS A 98 -2.82 -19.17 -19.88
C LYS A 98 -2.21 -18.27 -18.83
N ILE A 99 -2.31 -16.95 -19.04
CA ILE A 99 -1.85 -15.91 -18.13
C ILE A 99 -3.03 -15.01 -17.77
N ALA A 100 -3.26 -14.79 -16.49
CA ALA A 100 -4.12 -13.73 -15.97
C ALA A 100 -3.26 -12.70 -15.26
N VAL A 101 -3.49 -11.40 -15.54
CA VAL A 101 -2.76 -10.29 -14.92
C VAL A 101 -3.70 -9.60 -13.94
N TRP A 102 -3.23 -9.41 -12.70
CA TRP A 102 -3.96 -8.63 -11.70
C TRP A 102 -4.02 -7.14 -12.11
N CYS A 103 -5.17 -6.50 -11.85
CA CYS A 103 -5.37 -5.09 -12.13
C CYS A 103 -5.77 -4.34 -10.84
N PRO A 104 -4.98 -3.34 -10.40
CA PRO A 104 -5.24 -2.57 -9.18
C PRO A 104 -6.58 -1.82 -9.17
N MET A 105 -7.11 -1.47 -10.35
CA MET A 105 -8.38 -0.77 -10.45
C MET A 105 -9.60 -1.69 -10.27
N VAL A 106 -9.44 -3.00 -10.40
CA VAL A 106 -10.56 -3.96 -10.42
C VAL A 106 -10.76 -4.59 -9.04
N GLU A 107 -9.71 -5.15 -8.45
CA GLU A 107 -9.85 -5.97 -7.24
C GLU A 107 -8.60 -5.93 -6.35
N ALA A 108 -8.76 -6.35 -5.10
CA ALA A 108 -7.65 -6.57 -4.17
C ALA A 108 -6.82 -7.80 -4.58
N ILE A 109 -5.53 -7.80 -4.25
CA ILE A 109 -4.63 -8.90 -4.58
C ILE A 109 -5.08 -10.22 -3.96
N PRO A 110 -5.45 -10.30 -2.66
CA PRO A 110 -5.95 -11.56 -2.10
C PRO A 110 -7.21 -12.11 -2.79
N ALA A 111 -8.07 -11.24 -3.35
CA ALA A 111 -9.24 -11.67 -4.10
C ALA A 111 -8.84 -12.30 -5.44
N PHE A 112 -7.87 -11.69 -6.14
CA PHE A 112 -7.28 -12.26 -7.34
C PHE A 112 -6.60 -13.60 -7.06
N GLU A 113 -5.79 -13.69 -6.00
CA GLU A 113 -5.14 -14.94 -5.58
C GLU A 113 -6.15 -16.04 -5.30
N ALA A 114 -7.24 -15.73 -4.58
CA ALA A 114 -8.28 -16.70 -4.26
C ALA A 114 -9.00 -17.23 -5.52
N ARG A 115 -9.26 -16.37 -6.52
CA ARG A 115 -9.85 -16.77 -7.80
C ARG A 115 -8.91 -17.65 -8.64
N HIS A 116 -7.60 -17.53 -8.41
CA HIS A 116 -6.55 -18.24 -9.12
C HIS A 116 -5.76 -19.19 -8.21
N SER A 117 -6.43 -19.82 -7.23
CA SER A 117 -5.79 -20.64 -6.20
C SER A 117 -5.02 -21.85 -6.72
N GLU A 118 -5.35 -22.32 -7.93
CA GLU A 118 -4.68 -23.45 -8.61
C GLU A 118 -3.57 -23.01 -9.56
N CYS A 119 -3.35 -21.70 -9.73
CA CYS A 119 -2.34 -21.14 -10.62
C CYS A 119 -1.01 -20.91 -9.89
N GLN A 120 0.08 -20.89 -10.65
CA GLN A 120 1.34 -20.36 -10.16
C GLN A 120 1.27 -18.83 -10.18
N LEU A 121 1.44 -18.20 -9.02
CA LEU A 121 1.47 -16.76 -8.87
C LEU A 121 2.91 -16.26 -8.93
N GLU A 122 3.17 -15.21 -9.69
CA GLU A 122 4.51 -14.61 -9.81
C GLU A 122 4.46 -13.10 -10.03
N MET A 123 5.56 -12.44 -9.64
CA MET A 123 5.85 -11.05 -9.99
C MET A 123 6.64 -11.04 -11.30
N VAL A 124 6.23 -10.20 -12.25
CA VAL A 124 6.92 -9.98 -13.52
C VAL A 124 7.40 -8.54 -13.55
N GLU A 125 8.68 -8.35 -13.87
CA GLU A 125 9.32 -7.03 -14.06
C GLU A 125 8.90 -6.41 -15.39
N GLU A 126 7.61 -6.13 -15.51
CA GLU A 126 7.01 -5.44 -16.63
C GLU A 126 6.13 -4.32 -16.09
N ARG A 127 6.34 -3.11 -16.59
CA ARG A 127 5.58 -1.93 -16.14
C ARG A 127 4.16 -1.93 -16.70
N CYS A 128 3.29 -1.18 -16.03
CA CYS A 128 2.05 -0.72 -16.63
C CYS A 128 2.37 0.06 -17.92
N PRO A 129 1.65 -0.18 -19.03
CA PRO A 129 1.86 0.59 -20.27
C PRO A 129 1.41 2.06 -20.15
N ASP A 130 0.56 2.36 -19.18
CA ASP A 130 0.06 3.71 -18.94
C ASP A 130 1.05 4.51 -18.08
N GLU A 131 1.17 5.82 -18.36
CA GLU A 131 1.94 6.75 -17.53
C GLU A 131 1.22 6.96 -16.19
N ILE A 132 1.72 6.33 -15.13
CA ILE A 132 1.20 6.48 -13.76
C ILE A 132 2.21 7.26 -12.94
N THR A 133 1.83 8.44 -12.45
CA THR A 133 2.65 9.22 -11.51
C THR A 133 2.52 8.66 -10.09
N GLU A 134 3.49 8.96 -9.22
CA GLU A 134 3.43 8.57 -7.80
C GLU A 134 2.16 9.11 -7.12
N ARG A 135 1.80 10.35 -7.45
CA ARG A 135 0.57 11.00 -6.98
C ARG A 135 -0.68 10.20 -7.38
N THR A 136 -0.76 9.79 -8.64
CA THR A 136 -1.90 9.00 -9.16
C THR A 136 -1.96 7.63 -8.49
N ALA A 137 -0.82 6.94 -8.34
CA ALA A 137 -0.77 5.64 -7.67
C ALA A 137 -1.26 5.73 -6.22
N ALA A 138 -0.82 6.73 -5.48
CA ALA A 138 -1.25 6.98 -4.11
C ALA A 138 -2.76 7.27 -4.01
N PHE A 139 -3.29 8.16 -4.88
CA PHE A 139 -4.72 8.47 -4.92
C PHE A 139 -5.57 7.25 -5.27
N GLN A 140 -5.17 6.49 -6.29
CA GLN A 140 -5.91 5.31 -6.72
C GLN A 140 -5.94 4.27 -5.60
N LEU A 141 -4.82 4.00 -4.93
CA LEU A 141 -4.82 3.09 -3.79
C LEU A 141 -5.66 3.63 -2.63
N ALA A 142 -5.52 4.91 -2.29
CA ALA A 142 -6.29 5.55 -1.22
C ALA A 142 -7.80 5.45 -1.47
N ALA A 143 -8.25 5.64 -2.71
CA ALA A 143 -9.66 5.50 -3.07
C ALA A 143 -10.17 4.05 -2.94
N ARG A 144 -9.29 3.04 -2.99
CA ARG A 144 -9.65 1.63 -2.79
C ARG A 144 -9.69 1.23 -1.31
N VAL A 145 -8.86 1.84 -0.48
CA VAL A 145 -8.64 1.38 0.90
C VAL A 145 -9.18 2.34 1.96
N LEU A 146 -9.35 3.63 1.66
CA LEU A 146 -9.92 4.59 2.60
C LEU A 146 -11.37 4.87 2.20
N HIS A 147 -12.27 4.96 3.19
CA HIS A 147 -13.69 5.18 2.95
C HIS A 147 -14.16 6.43 3.71
N GLY A 148 -15.07 7.19 3.10
CA GLY A 148 -15.79 8.28 3.75
C GLY A 148 -14.86 9.34 4.33
N GLU A 149 -14.98 9.58 5.64
CA GLU A 149 -14.33 10.70 6.32
C GLU A 149 -12.80 10.62 6.31
N THR A 150 -12.20 9.42 6.42
CA THR A 150 -10.74 9.27 6.43
C THR A 150 -10.13 9.66 5.07
N PHE A 151 -10.76 9.26 3.96
CA PHE A 151 -10.30 9.67 2.63
C PHE A 151 -10.41 11.18 2.47
N ARG A 152 -11.59 11.74 2.77
CA ARG A 152 -11.86 13.18 2.70
C ARG A 152 -10.85 13.99 3.51
N ARG A 153 -10.61 13.63 4.77
CA ARG A 153 -9.69 14.33 5.65
C ARG A 153 -8.25 14.31 5.11
N TYR A 154 -7.72 13.15 4.76
CA TYR A 154 -6.30 13.04 4.43
C TYR A 154 -5.97 13.38 2.98
N PHE A 155 -6.81 13.01 2.02
CA PHE A 155 -6.52 13.16 0.59
C PHE A 155 -7.22 14.37 -0.04
N GLU A 156 -8.34 14.85 0.51
CA GLU A 156 -9.01 16.05 -0.03
C GLU A 156 -8.67 17.30 0.78
N GLU A 157 -8.76 17.25 2.13
CA GLU A 157 -8.52 18.43 2.97
C GLU A 157 -7.03 18.67 3.23
N TYR A 158 -6.29 17.63 3.62
CA TYR A 158 -4.85 17.74 3.91
C TYR A 158 -3.95 17.56 2.68
N ASP A 159 -4.51 17.15 1.55
CA ASP A 159 -3.80 16.85 0.30
C ASP A 159 -2.48 16.11 0.55
N VAL A 160 -2.56 14.98 1.27
CA VAL A 160 -1.41 14.11 1.59
C VAL A 160 -0.55 13.84 0.37
N ALA A 161 -1.17 13.76 -0.80
CA ALA A 161 -0.53 13.45 -2.07
C ALA A 161 0.18 14.63 -2.76
N HIS A 162 0.06 15.87 -2.25
CA HIS A 162 0.77 17.05 -2.80
C HIS A 162 2.29 16.85 -2.86
N ARG A 163 2.86 16.06 -1.92
CA ARG A 163 4.30 15.86 -1.82
C ARG A 163 4.88 14.85 -2.80
N TYR A 164 4.03 14.02 -3.40
CA TYR A 164 4.50 13.04 -4.35
C TYR A 164 4.88 13.74 -5.66
N ASP A 165 5.92 13.23 -6.29
CA ASP A 165 6.36 13.80 -7.55
C ASP A 165 5.28 13.58 -8.63
N ASN A 166 5.14 14.56 -9.51
CA ASN A 166 4.34 14.40 -10.72
C ASN A 166 5.15 13.75 -11.84
N SER A 167 6.43 13.44 -11.61
CA SER A 167 7.20 12.59 -12.50
C SER A 167 6.59 11.19 -12.59
N GLU A 168 6.74 10.59 -13.77
CA GLU A 168 6.31 9.22 -14.03
C GLU A 168 6.90 8.28 -12.96
N ALA A 169 6.15 7.29 -12.49
CA ALA A 169 6.66 6.26 -11.58
C ALA A 169 7.70 5.38 -12.30
N VAL A 170 8.89 5.91 -12.50
CA VAL A 170 10.00 5.19 -13.12
C VAL A 170 10.54 4.24 -12.06
N GLY A 171 10.26 2.94 -12.21
CA GLY A 171 10.92 1.91 -11.41
C GLY A 171 12.44 1.99 -11.64
N SER A 172 13.21 2.31 -10.61
CA SER A 172 14.67 2.14 -10.62
C SER A 172 15.03 0.66 -10.60
#